data_AF-A0A1L4D3S7-F1
#
_entry.id   AF-A0A1L4D3S7-F1
#
_cell.length_a   1.000
_cell.length_b   1.000
_cell.length_c   1.000
_cell.angle_alpha   90.00
_cell.angle_beta   90.00
_cell.angle_gamma   90.00
#
_symmetry.space_group_name_H-M   'P 1'
#
loop_
_entity.id
_entity.type
_entity.pdbx_description
1 polymer ?
#
loop_
_entity_poly.entity_id
_entity_poly.type
_entity_poly.pdbx_seq_one_letter_code
_entity_poly.pdbx_strand_id
1 'polypeptide(L)'
;MLQNIHDAAVHHNKLSLMKGKLINLENFVENLYELNLIKSINKDKITIYKIEENHKNLVSINSFMLEFHNFKKGSYLITGENGSGKTSLLKFLKGSYDDCILILPDSCFIESHKLGSTGEQKLSQFMYALSQNSKIFLLDEWDANLNQKNTEKLDSIISNISMENVVIEIRHKFSV
;
A
#
# COMPACT_ATOMS: atom_id res chain seq x y z
N MET A 1 45.59 13.21 18.98
CA MET A 1 45.43 14.48 18.23
C MET A 1 45.18 14.23 16.74
N LEU A 2 46.03 13.47 16.04
CA LEU A 2 45.84 13.11 14.61
C LEU A 2 44.57 12.29 14.32
N GLN A 3 44.17 11.41 15.24
CA GLN A 3 42.95 10.58 15.10
C GLN A 3 41.68 11.45 15.08
N ASN A 4 41.57 12.44 15.96
CA ASN A 4 40.45 13.40 15.99
C ASN A 4 40.35 14.25 14.71
N ILE A 5 41.48 14.56 14.05
CA ILE A 5 41.51 15.32 12.80
C ILE A 5 41.02 14.46 11.63
N HIS A 6 41.45 13.19 11.59
CA HIS A 6 40.96 12.23 10.61
C HIS A 6 39.44 12.01 10.76
N ASP A 7 38.97 11.80 11.99
CA ASP A 7 37.55 11.61 12.26
C ASP A 7 36.74 12.87 11.90
N ALA A 8 37.26 14.07 12.21
CA ALA A 8 36.64 15.33 11.79
C ALA A 8 36.51 15.46 10.27
N ALA A 9 37.53 15.05 9.51
CA ALA A 9 37.49 15.04 8.04
C ALA A 9 36.45 14.04 7.50
N VAL A 10 36.36 12.84 8.09
CA VAL A 10 35.34 11.84 7.75
C VAL A 10 33.93 12.36 8.03
N HIS A 11 33.72 13.01 9.18
CA HIS A 11 32.43 13.61 9.52
C HIS A 11 32.05 14.78 8.60
N HIS A 12 33.03 15.60 8.21
CA HIS A 12 32.81 16.69 7.25
C HIS A 12 32.32 16.17 5.89
N ASN A 13 32.92 15.09 5.38
CA ASN A 13 32.50 14.45 4.14
C ASN A 13 31.06 13.93 4.22
N LYS A 14 30.68 13.29 5.34
CA LYS A 14 29.29 12.83 5.57
C LYS A 14 28.30 13.99 5.58
N LEU A 15 28.64 15.09 6.25
CA LEU A 15 27.82 16.31 6.28
C LEU A 15 27.62 16.90 4.87
N SER A 16 28.66 16.91 4.05
CA SER A 16 28.58 17.37 2.66
C SER A 16 27.63 16.51 1.82
N LEU A 17 27.71 15.18 1.95
CA LEU A 17 26.79 14.25 1.29
C LEU A 17 25.34 14.42 1.77
N MET A 18 25.12 14.61 3.07
CA MET A 18 23.77 14.86 3.62
C MET A 18 23.19 16.17 3.10
N LYS A 19 23.98 17.25 3.01
CA LYS A 19 23.55 18.51 2.39
C LYS A 19 23.12 18.32 0.95
N GLY A 20 23.87 17.56 0.15
CA GLY A 20 23.48 17.22 -1.22
C GLY A 20 22.12 16.50 -1.30
N LYS A 21 21.87 15.55 -0.40
CA LYS A 21 20.56 14.86 -0.31
C LYS A 21 19.41 15.81 0.08
N LEU A 22 19.66 16.75 1.00
CA LEU A 22 18.67 17.74 1.41
C LEU A 22 18.31 18.70 0.26
N ILE A 23 19.32 19.19 -0.47
CA ILE A 23 19.10 20.05 -1.66
C ILE A 23 18.31 19.29 -2.72
N ASN A 24 18.66 18.03 -2.99
CA ASN A 24 17.91 17.20 -3.93
C ASN A 24 16.46 17.00 -3.49
N LEU A 25 16.19 16.85 -2.19
CA LEU A 25 14.85 16.73 -1.65
C LEU A 25 14.06 18.03 -1.78
N GLU A 26 14.68 19.17 -1.46
CA GLU A 26 14.07 20.50 -1.60
C GLU A 26 13.69 20.79 -3.07
N ASN A 27 14.61 20.56 -4.00
CA ASN A 27 14.35 20.68 -5.44
C ASN A 27 13.31 19.66 -5.93
N PHE A 28 13.24 18.47 -5.33
CA PHE A 28 12.23 17.49 -5.69
C PHE A 28 10.83 17.97 -5.35
N VAL A 29 10.65 18.66 -4.21
CA VAL A 29 9.35 19.23 -3.80
C VAL A 29 8.84 20.21 -4.85
N GLU A 30 9.71 21.03 -5.43
CA GLU A 30 9.34 21.99 -6.50
C GLU A 30 8.89 21.31 -7.80
N ASN A 31 9.31 20.06 -8.03
CA ASN A 31 8.95 19.26 -9.21
C ASN A 31 7.74 18.35 -8.97
N LEU A 32 7.11 18.42 -7.78
CA LEU A 32 5.88 17.70 -7.51
C LEU A 32 4.74 18.34 -8.29
N TYR A 33 4.35 17.72 -9.40
CA TYR A 33 3.10 18.03 -10.06
C TYR A 33 1.96 17.23 -9.43
N GLU A 34 0.78 17.84 -9.37
CA GLU A 34 -0.42 17.14 -8.93
C GLU A 34 -0.72 15.99 -9.91
N LEU A 35 -0.59 14.76 -9.44
CA LEU A 35 -0.95 13.59 -10.22
C LEU A 35 -2.48 13.51 -10.32
N ASN A 36 -3.03 13.89 -11.47
CA ASN A 36 -4.44 13.71 -11.77
C ASN A 36 -4.74 12.23 -12.11
N LEU A 37 -4.62 11.37 -11.09
CA LEU A 37 -4.79 9.92 -11.18
C LEU A 37 -6.17 9.53 -11.72
N ILE A 38 -7.19 10.37 -11.50
CA ILE A 38 -8.56 10.16 -11.96
C ILE A 38 -8.62 9.91 -13.47
N LYS A 39 -7.80 10.62 -14.26
CA LYS A 39 -7.77 10.45 -15.73
C LYS A 39 -7.24 9.08 -16.17
N SER A 40 -6.42 8.43 -15.34
CA SER A 40 -5.86 7.11 -15.64
C SER A 40 -6.79 5.94 -15.29
N ILE A 41 -7.89 6.22 -14.59
CA ILE A 41 -8.84 5.20 -14.12
C ILE A 41 -9.90 4.96 -15.19
N ASN A 42 -9.83 3.80 -15.85
CA ASN A 42 -10.86 3.38 -16.78
C ASN A 42 -12.01 2.72 -16.00
N LYS A 43 -13.04 3.52 -15.70
CA LYS A 43 -14.19 3.12 -14.89
C LYS A 43 -14.97 1.94 -15.47
N ASP A 44 -15.02 1.81 -16.79
CA ASP A 44 -15.77 0.73 -17.46
C ASP A 44 -15.04 -0.62 -17.39
N LYS A 45 -13.73 -0.59 -17.09
CA LYS A 45 -12.87 -1.77 -16.98
C LYS A 45 -12.53 -2.14 -15.53
N ILE A 46 -13.13 -1.45 -14.57
CA ILE A 46 -12.94 -1.71 -13.14
C ILE A 46 -14.29 -2.11 -12.55
N THR A 47 -14.26 -3.22 -11.81
CA THR A 47 -15.41 -3.74 -11.12
C THR A 47 -15.09 -3.79 -9.63
N ILE A 48 -16.01 -3.33 -8.79
CA ILE A 48 -15.83 -3.33 -7.34
C ILE A 48 -16.88 -4.26 -6.73
N TYR A 49 -16.44 -5.17 -5.89
CA TYR A 49 -17.31 -6.07 -5.13
C TYR A 49 -17.17 -5.75 -3.65
N LYS A 50 -18.30 -5.61 -2.96
CA LYS A 50 -18.33 -5.72 -1.50
C LYS A 50 -18.40 -7.20 -1.14
N ILE A 51 -17.44 -7.66 -0.34
CA ILE A 51 -17.35 -9.03 0.12
C ILE A 51 -18.15 -9.18 1.41
N GLU A 52 -19.10 -10.11 1.40
CA GLU A 52 -19.90 -10.49 2.56
C GLU A 52 -19.77 -12.01 2.76
N GLU A 53 -20.09 -12.52 3.97
CA GLU A 53 -19.74 -13.88 4.41
C GLU A 53 -20.03 -14.98 3.38
N ASN A 54 -21.12 -14.86 2.62
CA ASN A 54 -21.57 -15.87 1.66
C ASN A 54 -21.78 -15.37 0.23
N HIS A 55 -21.52 -14.08 -0.06
CA HIS A 55 -21.77 -13.53 -1.39
C HIS A 55 -20.96 -12.26 -1.65
N LYS A 56 -20.92 -11.87 -2.93
CA LYS A 56 -20.24 -10.66 -3.41
C LYS A 56 -21.28 -9.75 -4.04
N ASN A 57 -21.41 -8.53 -3.54
CA ASN A 57 -22.32 -7.54 -4.07
C ASN A 57 -21.59 -6.57 -4.98
N LEU A 58 -22.05 -6.42 -6.21
CA LEU A 58 -21.49 -5.46 -7.15
C LEU A 58 -21.76 -4.03 -6.66
N VAL A 59 -20.71 -3.21 -6.61
CA VAL A 59 -20.78 -1.81 -6.24
C VAL A 59 -20.37 -0.94 -7.42
N SER A 60 -21.20 0.05 -7.75
CA SER A 60 -20.86 1.05 -8.76
C SER A 60 -19.62 1.83 -8.33
N ILE A 61 -18.63 1.97 -9.23
CA ILE A 61 -17.40 2.72 -8.95
C ILE A 61 -17.68 4.17 -8.55
N ASN A 62 -18.67 4.82 -9.16
CA ASN A 62 -19.02 6.20 -8.84
C ASN A 62 -19.59 6.30 -7.42
N SER A 63 -20.53 5.42 -7.06
CA SER A 63 -21.10 5.35 -5.71
C SER A 63 -20.02 5.03 -4.67
N PHE A 64 -19.15 4.07 -4.98
CA PHE A 64 -18.04 3.69 -4.13
C PHE A 64 -17.10 4.87 -3.83
N MET A 65 -16.67 5.60 -4.87
CA MET A 65 -15.79 6.77 -4.71
C MET A 65 -16.46 7.89 -3.92
N LEU A 66 -17.77 8.11 -4.11
CA LEU A 66 -18.53 9.12 -3.37
C LEU A 66 -18.72 8.72 -1.90
N GLU A 67 -19.00 7.45 -1.61
CA GLU A 67 -19.34 6.98 -0.27
C GLU A 67 -18.12 6.54 0.56
N PHE A 68 -16.94 6.41 -0.05
CA PHE A 68 -15.73 5.89 0.59
C PHE A 68 -15.44 6.50 1.97
N HIS A 69 -15.61 7.82 2.12
CA HIS A 69 -15.40 8.54 3.38
C HIS A 69 -16.35 8.11 4.52
N ASN A 70 -17.52 7.58 4.18
CA ASN A 70 -18.53 7.11 5.12
C ASN A 70 -18.35 5.67 5.55
N PHE A 71 -17.50 4.91 4.87
CA PHE A 71 -17.25 3.52 5.24
C PHE A 71 -16.66 3.44 6.65
N LYS A 72 -17.25 2.56 7.46
CA LYS A 72 -16.82 2.28 8.83
C LYS A 72 -16.05 0.97 8.88
N LYS A 73 -16.54 -0.04 8.18
CA LYS A 73 -15.96 -1.37 8.08
C LYS A 73 -16.41 -2.11 6.83
N GLY A 74 -15.74 -3.21 6.51
CA GLY A 74 -16.09 -4.12 5.42
C GLY A 74 -14.91 -4.38 4.49
N SER A 75 -15.04 -5.45 3.71
CA SER A 75 -14.05 -5.84 2.71
C SER A 75 -14.57 -5.54 1.31
N TYR A 76 -13.72 -4.94 0.48
CA TYR A 76 -14.02 -4.58 -0.88
C TYR A 76 -12.92 -5.08 -1.80
N LEU A 77 -13.30 -5.75 -2.88
CA LEU A 77 -12.39 -6.26 -3.89
C LEU A 77 -12.52 -5.43 -5.16
N ILE A 78 -11.40 -4.91 -5.64
CA ILE A 78 -11.29 -4.25 -6.93
C ILE A 78 -10.73 -5.25 -7.95
N THR A 79 -11.47 -5.49 -9.02
CA THR A 79 -11.04 -6.32 -10.15
C THR A 79 -11.08 -5.52 -11.45
N GLY A 80 -10.41 -6.05 -12.48
CA GLY A 80 -10.31 -5.39 -13.79
C GLY A 80 -9.06 -5.83 -14.54
N GLU A 81 -9.02 -5.51 -15.83
CA GLU A 81 -7.88 -5.85 -16.70
C GLU A 81 -6.57 -5.17 -16.24
N ASN A 82 -5.44 -5.70 -16.70
CA ASN A 82 -4.16 -5.02 -16.51
C ASN A 82 -4.18 -3.68 -17.24
N GLY A 83 -3.68 -2.63 -16.58
CA GLY A 83 -3.72 -1.26 -17.12
C GLY A 83 -5.08 -0.56 -17.02
N SER A 84 -6.10 -1.16 -16.38
CA SER A 84 -7.40 -0.47 -16.16
C SER A 84 -7.34 0.67 -15.14
N GLY A 85 -6.26 0.75 -14.35
CA GLY A 85 -6.07 1.78 -13.33
C GLY A 85 -6.43 1.38 -11.90
N LYS A 86 -6.48 0.07 -11.58
CA LYS A 86 -6.78 -0.43 -10.22
C LYS A 86 -5.85 0.16 -9.14
N THR A 87 -4.53 0.08 -9.34
CA THR A 87 -3.53 0.69 -8.46
C THR A 87 -3.68 2.21 -8.40
N SER A 88 -4.01 2.86 -9.52
CA SER A 88 -4.27 4.31 -9.56
C SER A 88 -5.50 4.68 -8.73
N LEU A 89 -6.54 3.84 -8.71
CA LEU A 89 -7.71 4.01 -7.85
C LEU A 89 -7.33 3.90 -6.38
N LEU A 90 -6.53 2.90 -5.97
CA LEU A 90 -6.05 2.82 -4.57
C LEU A 90 -5.22 4.05 -4.18
N LYS A 91 -4.31 4.51 -5.04
CA LYS A 91 -3.51 5.71 -4.79
C LYS A 91 -4.37 6.98 -4.70
N PHE A 92 -5.41 7.08 -5.52
CA PHE A 92 -6.39 8.17 -5.45
C PHE A 92 -7.14 8.17 -4.11
N LEU A 93 -7.62 7.00 -3.67
CA LEU A 93 -8.28 6.85 -2.36
C LEU A 93 -7.34 7.20 -1.21
N LYS A 94 -6.07 6.77 -1.30
CA LYS A 94 -5.01 7.14 -0.34
C LYS A 94 -4.83 8.65 -0.24
N GLY A 95 -4.79 9.35 -1.38
CA GLY A 95 -4.67 10.81 -1.40
C GLY A 95 -5.90 11.54 -0.85
N SER A 96 -7.05 10.87 -0.78
CA SER A 96 -8.32 11.44 -0.31
C SER A 96 -8.60 11.16 1.17
N TYR A 97 -7.75 10.39 1.87
CA TYR A 97 -7.95 10.02 3.28
C TYR A 97 -6.61 9.83 4.02
N ASP A 98 -6.40 10.62 5.07
CA ASP A 98 -5.12 10.62 5.78
C ASP A 98 -4.89 9.34 6.61
N ASP A 99 -5.92 8.89 7.33
CA ASP A 99 -5.90 7.69 8.18
C ASP A 99 -6.13 6.40 7.37
N CYS A 100 -5.22 6.15 6.43
CA CYS A 100 -5.17 4.90 5.71
C CYS A 100 -3.75 4.45 5.38
N ILE A 101 -3.56 3.13 5.35
CA ILE A 101 -2.29 2.47 5.02
C ILE A 101 -2.44 1.84 3.64
N LEU A 102 -1.55 2.23 2.72
CA LEU A 102 -1.43 1.64 1.39
C LEU A 102 -0.25 0.67 1.37
N ILE A 103 -0.53 -0.59 1.06
CA ILE A 103 0.46 -1.65 0.89
C ILE A 103 0.57 -1.96 -0.60
N LEU A 104 1.79 -1.84 -1.14
CA LEU A 104 2.11 -2.11 -2.54
C LEU A 104 2.94 -3.40 -2.63
N PRO A 105 3.01 -4.07 -3.80
CA PRO A 105 3.76 -5.32 -3.95
C PRO A 105 5.24 -5.23 -3.55
N ASP A 106 5.82 -4.02 -3.71
CA ASP A 106 7.22 -3.70 -3.43
C ASP A 106 7.40 -2.78 -2.21
N SER A 107 6.35 -2.51 -1.42
CA SER A 107 6.48 -1.65 -0.25
C SER A 107 7.27 -2.34 0.86
N CYS A 108 8.34 -1.70 1.33
CA CYS A 108 9.14 -2.17 2.45
C CYS A 108 8.89 -1.25 3.66
N PHE A 109 8.16 -1.75 4.67
CA PHE A 109 7.83 -0.97 5.89
C PHE A 109 8.80 -1.18 7.05
N ILE A 110 9.63 -2.22 6.97
CA ILE A 110 10.59 -2.60 7.99
C ILE A 110 11.94 -2.68 7.32
N GLU A 111 12.93 -1.94 7.81
CA GLU A 111 14.34 -2.21 7.47
C GLU A 111 14.70 -3.59 8.00
N SER A 112 14.49 -4.63 7.19
CA SER A 112 14.71 -5.98 7.64
C SER A 112 16.18 -6.37 7.46
N HIS A 113 16.93 -6.42 8.57
CA HIS A 113 18.10 -7.29 8.69
C HIS A 113 17.70 -8.77 8.93
N LYS A 114 16.42 -9.14 8.72
CA LYS A 114 15.89 -10.48 9.01
C LYS A 114 16.35 -11.50 7.97
N LEU A 115 16.96 -12.58 8.47
CA LEU A 115 17.12 -13.85 7.77
C LEU A 115 15.74 -14.47 7.48
N GLY A 116 15.48 -14.86 6.24
CA GLY A 116 14.24 -15.48 5.79
C GLY A 116 14.13 -15.46 4.28
N SER A 117 13.24 -16.28 3.73
CA SER A 117 12.93 -16.24 2.28
C SER A 117 12.23 -14.93 1.91
N THR A 118 12.23 -14.59 0.61
CA THR A 118 11.52 -13.39 0.09
C THR A 118 10.03 -13.38 0.47
N GLY A 119 9.39 -14.55 0.51
CA GLY A 119 7.98 -14.69 0.94
C GLY A 119 7.76 -14.47 2.44
N GLU A 120 8.69 -14.91 3.30
CA GLU A 120 8.61 -14.67 4.76
C GLU A 120 8.85 -13.20 5.11
N GLN A 121 9.77 -12.55 4.41
CA GLN A 121 10.02 -11.13 4.54
C GLN A 121 8.77 -10.33 4.17
N LYS A 122 8.16 -10.60 3.01
CA LYS A 122 6.87 -10.01 2.60
C LYS A 122 5.80 -10.23 3.65
N LEU A 123 5.59 -11.48 4.10
CA LEU A 123 4.60 -11.78 5.15
C LEU A 123 4.82 -10.92 6.40
N SER A 124 6.07 -10.78 6.87
CA SER A 124 6.37 -9.99 8.05
C SER A 124 6.07 -8.50 7.89
N GLN A 125 6.27 -7.95 6.69
CA GLN A 125 5.95 -6.56 6.37
C GLN A 125 4.43 -6.34 6.36
N PHE A 126 3.68 -7.25 5.73
CA PHE A 126 2.21 -7.21 5.76
C PHE A 126 1.67 -7.29 7.19
N MET A 127 2.16 -8.23 8.00
CA MET A 127 1.76 -8.36 9.39
C MET A 127 1.99 -7.08 10.20
N TYR A 128 3.14 -6.45 10.01
CA TYR A 128 3.47 -5.19 10.70
C TYR A 128 2.56 -4.05 10.26
N ALA A 129 2.33 -3.90 8.95
CA ALA A 129 1.45 -2.87 8.41
C ALA A 129 0.00 -3.07 8.89
N LEU A 130 -0.50 -4.30 8.85
CA LEU A 130 -1.84 -4.67 9.32
C LEU A 130 -2.00 -4.55 10.85
N SER A 131 -0.91 -4.59 11.61
CA SER A 131 -0.95 -4.35 13.07
C SER A 131 -0.98 -2.88 13.47
N GLN A 132 -0.79 -1.96 12.51
CA GLN A 132 -0.86 -0.54 12.80
C GLN A 132 -2.32 -0.12 13.06
N ASN A 133 -2.50 0.87 13.93
CA ASN A 133 -3.81 1.44 14.20
C ASN A 133 -4.23 2.37 13.04
N SER A 134 -4.92 1.81 12.06
CA SER A 134 -5.44 2.51 10.88
C SER A 134 -6.88 2.11 10.63
N LYS A 135 -7.75 3.09 10.31
CA LYS A 135 -9.15 2.80 10.00
C LYS A 135 -9.31 2.09 8.64
N ILE A 136 -8.42 2.35 7.70
CA ILE A 136 -8.52 1.86 6.32
C ILE A 136 -7.21 1.20 5.89
N PHE A 137 -7.33 0.02 5.26
CA PHE A 137 -6.23 -0.70 4.63
C PHE A 137 -6.48 -0.84 3.13
N LEU A 138 -5.51 -0.40 2.33
CA LEU A 138 -5.52 -0.49 0.87
C LEU A 138 -4.43 -1.47 0.47
N LEU A 139 -4.81 -2.61 -0.11
CA LEU A 139 -3.91 -3.74 -0.37
C LEU A 139 -3.81 -3.97 -1.88
N ASP A 140 -2.66 -3.68 -2.47
CA ASP A 140 -2.42 -3.90 -3.89
C ASP A 140 -1.67 -5.21 -4.13
N GLU A 141 -2.30 -6.15 -4.84
CA GLU A 141 -1.76 -7.46 -5.24
C GLU A 141 -0.99 -8.19 -4.12
N TRP A 142 -1.55 -8.17 -2.90
CA TRP A 142 -0.88 -8.66 -1.70
C TRP A 142 -0.56 -10.16 -1.74
N ASP A 143 -1.30 -10.91 -2.54
CA ASP A 143 -1.18 -12.35 -2.75
C ASP A 143 -0.07 -12.73 -3.75
N ALA A 144 0.58 -11.73 -4.39
CA ALA A 144 1.67 -11.94 -5.32
C ALA A 144 2.90 -12.55 -4.63
N ASN A 145 3.50 -13.56 -5.27
CA ASN A 145 4.70 -14.28 -4.79
C ASN A 145 4.57 -14.97 -3.42
N LEU A 146 3.34 -15.12 -2.88
CA LEU A 146 3.08 -15.93 -1.69
C LEU A 146 2.70 -17.37 -2.07
N ASN A 147 3.09 -18.31 -1.20
CA ASN A 147 2.63 -19.70 -1.26
C ASN A 147 1.25 -19.82 -0.60
N GLN A 148 0.55 -20.93 -0.86
CA GLN A 148 -0.82 -21.17 -0.39
C GLN A 148 -0.97 -20.95 1.12
N LYS A 149 -0.06 -21.52 1.92
CA LYS A 149 -0.08 -21.40 3.39
C LYS A 149 0.01 -19.95 3.87
N ASN A 150 0.87 -19.14 3.26
CA ASN A 150 1.03 -17.73 3.63
C ASN A 150 -0.14 -16.89 3.14
N THR A 151 -0.69 -17.19 1.95
CA THR A 151 -1.90 -16.55 1.43
C THR A 151 -3.08 -16.79 2.35
N GLU A 152 -3.37 -18.04 2.73
CA GLU A 152 -4.46 -18.40 3.65
C GLU A 152 -4.34 -17.72 5.02
N LYS A 153 -3.11 -17.62 5.52
CA LYS A 153 -2.82 -16.93 6.78
C LYS A 153 -3.16 -15.44 6.70
N LEU A 154 -2.72 -14.75 5.66
CA LEU A 154 -3.05 -13.34 5.46
C LEU A 154 -4.54 -13.15 5.19
N ASP A 155 -5.16 -14.01 4.40
CA ASP A 155 -6.61 -13.99 4.14
C ASP A 155 -7.43 -14.00 5.43
N SER A 156 -7.08 -14.90 6.35
CA SER A 156 -7.76 -15.00 7.66
C SER A 156 -7.61 -13.73 8.47
N ILE A 157 -6.43 -13.11 8.43
CA ILE A 157 -6.13 -11.88 9.18
C ILE A 157 -6.85 -10.68 8.56
N ILE A 158 -6.81 -10.54 7.24
CA ILE A 158 -7.49 -9.49 6.50
C ILE A 158 -9.00 -9.58 6.73
N SER A 159 -9.55 -10.79 6.72
CA SER A 159 -10.97 -11.03 7.00
C SER A 159 -11.36 -10.55 8.41
N ASN A 160 -10.55 -10.89 9.43
CA ASN A 160 -10.78 -10.42 10.80
C ASN A 160 -10.68 -8.90 10.93
N ILE A 161 -9.67 -8.29 10.29
CA ILE A 161 -9.52 -6.83 10.28
C ILE A 161 -10.73 -6.16 9.63
N SER A 162 -11.27 -6.72 8.56
CA SER A 162 -12.43 -6.16 7.86
C SER A 162 -13.73 -6.12 8.69
N MET A 163 -13.78 -6.85 9.82
CA MET A 163 -14.92 -6.82 10.75
C MET A 163 -15.03 -5.51 11.53
N GLU A 164 -13.93 -4.76 11.67
CA GLU A 164 -13.87 -3.49 12.41
C GLU A 164 -13.24 -2.35 11.59
N ASN A 165 -12.54 -2.67 10.51
CA ASN A 165 -11.86 -1.72 9.64
C ASN A 165 -12.36 -1.85 8.19
N VAL A 166 -12.05 -0.84 7.37
CA VAL A 166 -12.31 -0.91 5.93
C VAL A 166 -11.09 -1.51 5.25
N VAL A 167 -11.27 -2.59 4.51
CA VAL A 167 -10.23 -3.21 3.69
C VAL A 167 -10.63 -3.08 2.23
N ILE A 168 -9.74 -2.56 1.40
CA ILE A 168 -9.90 -2.52 -0.06
C ILE A 168 -8.72 -3.25 -0.66
N GLU A 169 -8.98 -4.33 -1.37
CA GLU A 169 -7.94 -5.20 -1.92
C GLU A 169 -8.03 -5.36 -3.42
N ILE A 170 -6.87 -5.52 -4.04
CA ILE A 170 -6.67 -6.03 -5.39
C ILE A 170 -5.94 -7.36 -5.23
N ARG A 171 -6.41 -8.41 -5.92
CA ARG A 171 -5.77 -9.74 -5.92
C ARG A 171 -5.25 -10.08 -7.29
N HIS A 172 -4.06 -10.68 -7.35
CA HIS A 172 -3.47 -11.19 -8.58
C HIS A 172 -4.03 -12.57 -8.94
N LYS A 173 -4.25 -13.44 -7.94
CA LYS A 173 -4.83 -14.77 -8.12
C LYS A 173 -6.28 -14.72 -7.65
N PHE A 174 -7.17 -14.35 -8.55
CA PHE A 174 -8.59 -14.51 -8.30
C PHE A 174 -9.07 -15.82 -8.92
N SER A 175 -9.23 -16.83 -8.08
CA SER A 175 -10.06 -17.99 -8.43
C SER A 175 -11.50 -17.59 -8.19
N VAL A 176 -12.30 -17.56 -9.26
CA VAL A 176 -13.76 -17.45 -9.22
C VAL A 176 -14.34 -18.71 -8.57
#